data_AF-A0A0M3F9E4-F1
#
_entry.id   AF-A0A0M3F9E4-F1
#
_cell.length_a   1.000
_cell.length_b   1.000
_cell.length_c   1.000
_cell.angle_alpha   90.00
_cell.angle_beta   90.00
_cell.angle_gamma   90.00
#
_symmetry.space_group_name_H-M   'P 1'
#
loop_
_entity.id
_entity.type
_entity.pdbx_description
1 polymer ?
#
loop_
_entity_poly.entity_id
_entity_poly.type
_entity_poly.pdbx_seq_one_letter_code
_entity_poly.pdbx_strand_id
1 'polypeptide(L)'
;MALAREKRAEFSAQKFEPIFEKYPTVKVRWYDVEAFSTKASDIAMFETSSLQDYYFVIDTIRDSEFCTVPYFEFVEIIPAIEDGYVEYESSL
;
A
#
# COMPACT_ATOMS: atom_id res chain seq x y z
N MET A 1 -2.34 -18.12 -3.15
CA MET A 1 -1.43 -17.32 -4.01
C MET A 1 -0.66 -18.24 -4.96
N ALA A 2 -0.42 -17.80 -6.20
CA ALA A 2 0.14 -18.62 -7.30
C ALA A 2 1.69 -18.73 -7.29
N LEU A 3 2.40 -17.87 -6.56
CA LEU A 3 3.87 -17.89 -6.45
C LEU A 3 4.35 -18.65 -5.22
N ALA A 4 5.43 -19.42 -5.37
CA ALA A 4 6.15 -20.03 -4.26
C ALA A 4 6.66 -18.94 -3.29
N ARG A 5 6.67 -19.25 -1.98
CA ARG A 5 6.98 -18.30 -0.90
C ARG A 5 8.33 -17.58 -1.09
N GLU A 6 9.35 -18.31 -1.54
CA GLU A 6 10.69 -17.76 -1.78
C GLU A 6 10.71 -16.72 -2.92
N LYS A 7 9.94 -16.97 -3.99
CA LYS A 7 9.82 -16.02 -5.10
C LYS A 7 9.02 -14.77 -4.74
N ARG A 8 8.16 -14.82 -3.71
CA ARG A 8 7.40 -13.64 -3.26
C ARG A 8 8.31 -12.59 -2.62
N ALA A 9 9.25 -13.00 -1.77
CA ALA A 9 10.17 -12.07 -1.10
C ALA A 9 11.09 -11.35 -2.10
N GLU A 10 11.62 -12.08 -3.08
CA GLU A 10 12.46 -11.52 -4.14
C GLU A 10 11.67 -10.56 -5.04
N PHE A 11 10.43 -10.91 -5.37
CA PHE A 11 9.54 -10.08 -6.18
C PHE A 11 9.14 -8.79 -5.46
N SER A 12 8.88 -8.84 -4.15
CA SER A 12 8.57 -7.64 -3.35
C SER A 12 9.75 -6.68 -3.25
N ALA A 13 10.94 -7.18 -2.89
CA ALA A 13 12.12 -6.33 -2.72
C ALA A 13 12.54 -5.66 -4.04
N GLN A 14 12.57 -6.41 -5.15
CA GLN A 14 13.08 -5.88 -6.42
C GLN A 14 12.13 -4.90 -7.13
N LYS A 15 10.83 -4.90 -6.80
CA LYS A 15 9.82 -4.19 -7.60
C LYS A 15 9.05 -3.13 -6.82
N PHE A 16 8.83 -3.29 -5.51
CA PHE A 16 8.15 -2.27 -4.71
C PHE A 16 9.11 -1.19 -4.18
N GLU A 17 10.30 -1.57 -3.71
CA GLU A 17 11.25 -0.61 -3.13
C GLU A 17 11.59 0.55 -4.08
N PRO A 18 11.88 0.31 -5.38
CA PRO A 18 12.18 1.41 -6.31
C PRO A 18 11.01 2.37 -6.54
N ILE A 19 9.77 1.88 -6.40
CA ILE A 19 8.58 2.73 -6.51
C ILE A 19 8.54 3.70 -5.33
N PHE A 20 8.74 3.20 -4.10
CA PHE A 20 8.69 4.04 -2.91
C PHE A 20 9.88 4.99 -2.80
N GLU A 21 11.08 4.58 -3.26
CA GLU A 21 12.24 5.47 -3.32
C GLU A 21 12.01 6.71 -4.21
N LYS A 22 11.21 6.57 -5.28
CA LYS A 22 10.84 7.68 -6.17
C LYS A 22 9.91 8.71 -5.49
N TYR A 23 9.17 8.29 -4.47
CA TYR A 23 8.18 9.12 -3.76
C TYR A 23 8.42 9.09 -2.24
N PRO A 24 9.48 9.77 -1.74
CA PRO A 24 9.89 9.69 -0.33
C PRO A 24 8.87 10.29 0.66
N THR A 25 7.89 11.04 0.16
CA THR A 25 6.74 11.54 0.91
C THR A 25 5.70 10.47 1.21
N VAL A 26 5.80 9.28 0.59
CA VAL A 26 4.89 8.16 0.80
C VAL A 26 5.62 7.05 1.56
N LYS A 27 5.18 6.81 2.79
CA LYS A 27 5.66 5.68 3.60
C LYS A 27 4.63 4.57 3.60
N VAL A 28 5.09 3.33 3.66
CA VAL A 28 4.20 2.16 3.71
C VAL A 28 4.53 1.28 4.92
N ARG A 29 3.48 0.76 5.57
CA ARG A 29 3.56 -0.33 6.56
C ARG A 29 2.65 -1.47 6.13
N TRP A 30 3.15 -2.70 6.25
CA TRP A 30 2.44 -3.92 5.84
C TRP A 30 2.01 -4.72 7.05
N TYR A 31 0.80 -5.27 7.01
CA TYR A 31 0.24 -6.12 8.05
C TYR A 31 -0.39 -7.35 7.42
N ASP A 32 -0.01 -8.53 7.92
CA ASP A 32 -0.64 -9.79 7.52
C ASP A 32 -1.99 -9.95 8.25
N VAL A 33 -3.02 -10.26 7.48
CA VAL A 33 -4.38 -10.49 7.97
C VAL A 33 -4.99 -11.80 7.47
N GLU A 34 -4.23 -12.63 6.74
CA GLU A 34 -4.75 -13.83 6.08
C GLU A 34 -5.32 -14.87 7.05
N ALA A 35 -4.81 -14.90 8.29
CA ALA A 35 -5.31 -15.76 9.36
C ALA A 35 -6.55 -15.22 10.09
N PHE A 36 -6.88 -13.93 9.91
CA PHE A 36 -7.90 -13.22 10.69
C PHE A 36 -9.07 -12.70 9.84
N SER A 37 -8.93 -12.66 8.52
CA SER A 37 -9.94 -12.15 7.60
C SER A 37 -9.96 -12.98 6.31
N THR A 38 -11.16 -13.26 5.81
CA THR A 38 -11.34 -13.86 4.48
C THR A 38 -11.41 -12.82 3.36
N LYS A 39 -11.44 -11.52 3.69
CA LYS A 39 -11.59 -10.44 2.71
C LYS A 39 -10.29 -10.12 1.97
N ALA A 40 -9.16 -10.21 2.66
CA ALA A 40 -7.84 -9.89 2.13
C ALA A 40 -6.78 -10.72 2.87
N SER A 41 -5.62 -10.92 2.26
CA SER A 41 -4.45 -11.51 2.92
C SER A 41 -3.58 -10.48 3.62
N ASP A 42 -3.54 -9.24 3.11
CA ASP A 42 -2.63 -8.21 3.57
C ASP A 42 -3.35 -6.86 3.67
N ILE A 43 -2.89 -6.01 4.60
CA ILE A 43 -3.23 -4.60 4.67
C ILE A 43 -1.95 -3.78 4.43
N ALA A 44 -2.05 -2.82 3.51
CA ALA A 44 -1.02 -1.81 3.28
C ALA A 44 -1.51 -0.46 3.79
N MET A 45 -0.81 0.10 4.78
CA MET A 45 -1.06 1.44 5.32
C MET A 45 -0.11 2.43 4.67
N PHE A 46 -0.66 3.40 3.94
CA PHE A 46 0.11 4.48 3.32
C PHE A 46 -0.02 5.76 4.14
N GLU A 47 1.10 6.35 4.52
CA GLU A 47 1.20 7.63 5.20
C GLU A 47 1.86 8.63 4.25
N THR A 48 1.25 9.79 4.03
CA THR A 48 1.82 10.81 3.15
C THR A 48 1.38 12.23 3.50
N SER A 49 2.25 13.20 3.18
CA SER A 49 1.93 14.63 3.16
C SER A 49 1.50 15.15 1.78
N SER A 50 1.48 14.29 0.75
CA SER A 50 1.18 14.65 -0.64
C SER A 50 0.24 13.62 -1.28
N LEU A 51 -1.05 13.96 -1.39
CA LEU A 51 -2.02 13.09 -2.05
C LEU A 51 -1.68 12.84 -3.53
N GLN A 52 -0.97 13.77 -4.17
CA GLN A 52 -0.50 13.60 -5.55
C GLN A 52 0.60 12.54 -5.65
N ASP A 53 1.54 12.51 -4.70
CA ASP A 53 2.58 11.47 -4.69
C ASP A 53 1.97 10.09 -4.39
N TYR A 54 1.01 10.02 -3.46
CA TYR A 54 0.23 8.81 -3.22
C TYR A 54 -0.48 8.32 -4.50
N TYR A 55 -1.15 9.23 -5.22
CA TYR A 55 -1.81 8.91 -6.48
C TYR A 55 -0.82 8.30 -7.49
N PHE A 56 0.37 8.89 -7.64
CA PHE A 56 1.40 8.37 -8.54
C PHE A 56 1.97 7.02 -8.11
N VAL A 57 2.12 6.78 -6.80
CA VAL A 57 2.50 5.45 -6.27
C VAL A 57 1.47 4.40 -6.67
N ILE A 58 0.18 4.66 -6.44
CA ILE A 58 -0.88 3.70 -6.73
C ILE A 58 -0.96 3.40 -8.23
N ASP A 59 -0.89 4.42 -9.09
CA ASP A 59 -0.87 4.22 -10.55
C ASP A 59 0.36 3.41 -10.99
N THR A 60 1.54 3.70 -10.43
CA THR A 60 2.77 2.94 -10.74
C THR A 60 2.63 1.46 -10.32
N ILE A 61 1.96 1.16 -9.20
CA ILE A 61 1.70 -0.22 -8.78
C ILE A 61 0.68 -0.89 -9.72
N ARG A 62 -0.40 -0.19 -10.11
CA ARG A 62 -1.40 -0.74 -11.03
C ARG A 62 -0.82 -1.07 -12.41
N ASP A 63 0.09 -0.24 -12.91
CA ASP A 63 0.75 -0.43 -14.20
C ASP A 63 1.86 -1.50 -14.17
N SER A 64 2.23 -1.97 -12.98
CA SER A 64 3.30 -2.95 -12.83
C SER A 64 2.84 -4.39 -13.08
N GLU A 65 3.80 -5.31 -13.13
CA GLU A 65 3.56 -6.76 -13.20
C GLU A 65 2.76 -7.31 -12.00
N PHE A 66 2.66 -6.56 -10.88
CA PHE A 66 1.88 -6.97 -9.70
C PHE A 66 0.38 -7.08 -9.96
N CYS A 67 -0.16 -6.16 -10.75
CA CYS A 67 -1.59 -6.10 -11.07
C CYS A 67 -1.88 -6.62 -12.49
N THR A 68 -0.92 -6.52 -13.42
CA THR A 68 -1.09 -7.01 -14.80
C THR A 68 -0.93 -8.52 -14.92
N VAL A 69 -0.10 -9.15 -14.07
CA VAL A 69 -0.19 -10.57 -13.76
C VAL A 69 -0.86 -10.65 -12.40
N PRO A 70 -2.09 -11.19 -12.26
CA PRO A 70 -3.01 -10.96 -11.13
C PRO A 70 -2.54 -11.66 -9.83
N TYR A 71 -1.34 -11.29 -9.37
CA TYR A 71 -0.74 -11.71 -8.12
C TYR A 71 -1.27 -10.90 -6.95
N PHE A 72 -1.69 -9.65 -7.23
CA PHE A 72 -2.24 -8.73 -6.26
C PHE A 72 -3.49 -8.04 -6.81
N GLU A 73 -4.49 -7.86 -5.95
CA GLU A 73 -5.72 -7.12 -6.23
C GLU A 73 -5.95 -6.07 -5.13
N PHE A 74 -6.27 -4.85 -5.52
CA PHE A 74 -6.73 -3.83 -4.58
C PHE A 74 -8.21 -4.08 -4.24
N VAL A 75 -8.46 -4.64 -3.06
CA VAL A 75 -9.83 -4.94 -2.60
C VAL A 75 -10.59 -3.66 -2.23
N GLU A 76 -9.98 -2.77 -1.44
CA GLU A 76 -10.58 -1.53 -0.96
C GLU A 76 -9.50 -0.50 -0.63
N ILE A 77 -9.79 0.79 -0.83
CA ILE A 77 -8.93 1.92 -0.43
C ILE A 77 -9.75 2.80 0.50
N ILE A 78 -9.25 3.04 1.71
CA ILE A 78 -9.93 3.81 2.75
C ILE A 78 -9.06 5.02 3.11
N PRO A 79 -9.31 6.21 2.54
CA PRO A 79 -8.60 7.43 2.92
C PRO A 79 -8.95 7.85 4.35
N ALA A 80 -7.95 8.33 5.10
CA ALA A 80 -8.12 8.79 6.47
C ALA A 80 -7.19 9.98 6.76
N ILE A 81 -7.51 10.73 7.82
CA ILE A 81 -6.65 11.78 8.40
C ILE A 81 -6.22 11.28 9.78
N GLU A 82 -4.91 11.18 10.01
CA GLU A 82 -4.36 10.82 11.32
C GLU A 82 -4.74 11.90 12.34
N ASP A 83 -5.28 11.47 13.49
CA ASP A 83 -5.69 12.35 14.59
C ASP A 83 -6.58 13.55 14.20
N GLY A 84 -7.34 13.46 13.09
CA GLY A 84 -8.11 14.61 12.58
C GLY A 84 -9.16 15.16 13.56
N TYR A 85 -9.60 14.37 14.54
CA TYR A 85 -10.47 14.86 15.61
C TYR A 85 -9.76 15.84 16.55
N VAL A 86 -8.46 15.64 16.82
CA VAL A 86 -7.66 16.48 17.74
C VAL A 86 -7.47 17.87 17.15
N GLU A 87 -7.12 17.94 15.87
CA GLU A 87 -6.95 19.21 15.17
C GLU A 87 -8.27 19.98 15.10
N TYR A 88 -9.37 19.29 14.82
CA TYR A 88 -10.70 19.89 14.79
C TYR A 88 -11.10 20.46 16.16
N GLU A 89 -10.95 19.70 17.23
CA GLU A 89 -11.25 20.16 18.60
C GLU A 89 -10.40 21.36 19.03
N SER A 90 -9.13 21.40 18.60
CA SER A 90 -8.24 22.53 18.88
C SER A 90 -8.61 23.82 18.11
N SER A 91 -9.45 23.70 17.08
CA SER A 91 -9.89 24.83 16.24
C SER A 91 -11.22 25.46 16.68
N LEU A 92 -11.93 24.84 17.63
CA LEU A 92 -13.17 25.33 18.23
C LEU A 92 -12.92 26.41 19.29
#